data_AF-A0A7D5PDD4-F1
#
_entry.id   AF-A0A7D5PDD4-F1
#
_cell.length_a   1.000
_cell.length_b   1.000
_cell.length_c   1.000
_cell.angle_alpha   90.00
_cell.angle_beta   90.00
_cell.angle_gamma   90.00
#
_symmetry.space_group_name_H-M   'P 1'
#
loop_
_entity.id
_entity.type
_entity.pdbx_description
1 polymer ?
#
loop_
_entity_poly.entity_id
_entity_poly.type
_entity_poly.pdbx_seq_one_letter_code
_entity_poly.pdbx_strand_id
1 'polypeptide(L)'
;MDGMAVQEPGEQISIDVIETIADVTGTDPLTMEPPLYEVVDTDALDALYESGATATVEFEYDGHSVVVDGDGTVTVDGAGGV
;
A
#
# COMPACT_ATOMS: atom_id res chain seq x y z
N MET A 1 -26.84 17.91 -5.92
CA MET A 1 -25.64 18.77 -5.89
C MET A 1 -24.58 18.00 -5.14
N ASP A 2 -23.51 17.67 -5.87
CA ASP A 2 -22.23 17.03 -5.54
C ASP A 2 -22.15 16.03 -4.37
N GLY A 3 -21.93 14.77 -4.74
CA GLY A 3 -21.40 13.76 -3.84
C GLY A 3 -19.98 14.17 -3.44
N MET A 4 -19.84 14.69 -2.23
CA MET A 4 -18.54 14.78 -1.59
C MET A 4 -18.22 13.40 -1.03
N ALA A 5 -17.55 12.59 -1.86
CA ALA A 5 -16.61 11.63 -1.31
C ALA A 5 -15.55 12.45 -0.57
N VAL A 6 -15.77 12.66 0.74
CA VAL A 6 -14.71 13.08 1.64
C VAL A 6 -13.75 11.90 1.71
N GLN A 7 -12.86 11.81 0.74
CA GLN A 7 -11.64 11.04 0.90
C GLN A 7 -10.83 11.85 1.89
N GLU A 8 -10.93 11.52 3.18
CA GLU A 8 -10.01 12.03 4.18
C GLU A 8 -8.63 11.49 3.77
N PRO A 9 -7.68 12.34 3.33
CA PRO A 9 -6.39 11.90 2.86
C PRO A 9 -5.58 11.45 4.09
N GLY A 10 -5.61 10.16 4.38
CA GLY A 10 -4.91 9.57 5.53
C GLY A 10 -5.26 8.12 5.91
N GLU A 11 -6.40 7.56 5.50
CA GLU A 11 -6.84 6.25 6.05
C GLU A 11 -6.48 5.01 5.22
N GLN A 12 -6.17 5.11 3.92
CA GLN A 12 -5.97 3.92 3.08
C GLN A 12 -4.50 3.61 2.82
N ILE A 13 -3.84 2.96 3.79
CA ILE A 13 -2.46 2.45 3.68
C ILE A 13 -2.26 1.64 2.38
N SER A 14 -3.32 0.96 1.94
CA SER A 14 -3.37 0.21 0.68
C SER A 14 -3.02 1.05 -0.54
N ILE A 15 -3.49 2.30 -0.62
CA ILE A 15 -3.20 3.20 -1.75
C ILE A 15 -1.73 3.59 -1.74
N ASP A 16 -1.19 3.96 -0.58
CA ASP A 16 0.21 4.36 -0.42
C ASP A 16 1.17 3.23 -0.81
N VAL A 17 0.81 1.99 -0.43
CA VAL A 17 1.53 0.77 -0.83
C VAL A 17 1.51 0.59 -2.33
N ILE A 18 0.33 0.71 -2.96
CA ILE A 18 0.15 0.58 -4.40
C ILE A 18 0.95 1.66 -5.15
N GLU A 19 0.88 2.92 -4.72
CA GLU A 19 1.60 4.04 -5.33
C GLU A 19 3.12 3.89 -5.19
N THR A 20 3.61 3.48 -4.03
CA THR A 20 5.06 3.27 -3.80
C THR A 20 5.59 2.14 -4.66
N ILE A 21 4.88 1.01 -4.75
CA ILE A 21 5.29 -0.09 -5.63
C ILE A 21 5.22 0.35 -7.09
N ALA A 22 4.20 1.11 -7.48
CA ALA A 22 4.06 1.63 -8.84
C ALA A 22 5.23 2.53 -9.22
N ASP A 23 5.62 3.45 -8.33
CA ASP A 23 6.75 4.35 -8.54
C ASP A 23 8.07 3.57 -8.67
N VAL A 24 8.32 2.61 -7.76
CA VAL A 24 9.57 1.84 -7.73
C VAL A 24 9.68 0.85 -8.90
N THR A 25 8.58 0.20 -9.26
CA THR A 25 8.53 -0.73 -10.41
C THR A 25 8.35 -0.01 -11.75
N GLY A 26 8.03 1.29 -11.73
CA GLY A 26 7.70 2.08 -12.93
C GLY A 26 6.46 1.58 -13.66
N THR A 27 5.55 0.89 -12.95
CA THR A 27 4.33 0.29 -13.51
C THR A 27 3.11 1.09 -13.05
N ASP A 28 2.10 1.19 -13.91
CA ASP A 28 0.86 1.86 -13.53
C ASP A 28 0.12 1.03 -12.46
N PRO A 29 -0.32 1.63 -11.34
CA PRO A 29 -1.00 0.91 -10.27
C PRO A 29 -2.32 0.27 -10.74
N LEU A 30 -2.93 0.84 -11.78
CA LEU A 30 -4.16 0.34 -12.41
C LEU A 30 -3.89 -0.78 -13.44
N THR A 31 -2.64 -0.94 -13.87
CA THR A 31 -2.23 -1.95 -14.85
C THR A 31 -1.23 -2.95 -14.29
N MET A 32 -1.02 -2.95 -12.98
CA MET A 32 -0.19 -3.92 -12.28
C MET A 32 -0.76 -5.33 -12.49
N GLU A 33 0.08 -6.23 -12.99
CA GLU A 33 -0.19 -7.66 -13.10
C GLU A 33 0.96 -8.43 -12.42
N PRO A 34 0.68 -9.24 -11.37
CA PRO A 34 -0.63 -9.50 -10.76
C PRO A 34 -1.14 -8.32 -9.93
N PRO A 35 -2.46 -8.16 -9.75
CA PRO A 35 -2.98 -7.10 -8.90
C PRO A 35 -2.55 -7.31 -7.44
N LEU A 36 -2.29 -6.22 -6.73
CA LEU A 36 -1.74 -6.27 -5.37
C LEU A 36 -2.62 -7.05 -4.38
N TYR A 37 -3.95 -6.96 -4.53
CA TYR A 37 -4.93 -7.73 -3.74
C TYR A 37 -4.82 -9.26 -3.92
N GLU A 38 -4.15 -9.73 -4.96
CA GLU A 38 -3.91 -11.17 -5.20
C GLU A 38 -2.75 -11.69 -4.33
N VAL A 39 -1.81 -10.81 -3.98
CA VAL A 39 -0.64 -11.14 -3.17
C VAL A 39 -0.89 -10.81 -1.69
N VAL A 40 -1.52 -9.68 -1.43
CA VAL A 40 -1.79 -9.19 -0.07
C VAL A 40 -3.18 -8.60 0.02
N ASP A 41 -3.92 -8.96 1.07
CA ASP A 41 -5.28 -8.48 1.28
C ASP A 41 -5.25 -7.01 1.74
N THR A 42 -5.51 -6.08 0.81
CA THR A 42 -5.51 -4.63 1.07
C THR A 42 -6.57 -4.23 2.08
N ASP A 43 -7.73 -4.88 2.06
CA ASP A 43 -8.83 -4.62 3.01
C ASP A 43 -8.45 -5.02 4.44
N ALA A 44 -7.73 -6.14 4.59
CA ALA A 44 -7.23 -6.57 5.88
C ALA A 44 -6.08 -5.68 6.38
N LEU A 45 -5.23 -5.17 5.49
CA LEU A 45 -4.25 -4.14 5.83
C LEU A 45 -4.96 -2.91 6.36
N ASP A 46 -5.91 -2.37 5.62
CA ASP A 46 -6.71 -1.20 6.00
C ASP A 46 -7.26 -1.36 7.42
N ALA A 47 -7.98 -2.46 7.67
CA ALA A 47 -8.56 -2.76 8.97
C ALA A 47 -7.52 -2.94 10.10
N LEU A 48 -6.33 -3.50 9.78
CA LEU A 48 -5.25 -3.70 10.73
C LEU A 48 -4.65 -2.36 11.19
N TYR A 49 -4.45 -1.44 10.25
CA TYR A 49 -3.88 -0.12 10.49
C TYR A 49 -4.91 0.86 11.07
N GLU A 50 -6.16 0.81 10.63
CA GLU A 50 -7.29 1.53 11.25
C GLU A 50 -7.44 1.17 12.74
N SER A 51 -7.17 -0.08 13.10
CA SER A 51 -7.18 -0.53 14.50
C SER A 51 -6.02 0.06 15.33
N GLY A 52 -5.08 0.80 14.73
CA GLY A 52 -3.89 1.33 15.38
C GLY A 52 -2.89 0.25 15.78
N ALA A 53 -2.89 -0.88 15.08
CA ALA A 53 -1.93 -1.95 15.33
C ALA A 53 -0.54 -1.52 14.82
N THR A 54 0.47 -1.65 15.67
CA THR A 54 1.88 -1.57 15.26
C THR A 54 2.29 -2.89 14.64
N ALA A 55 1.75 -3.16 13.45
CA ALA A 55 2.05 -4.35 12.68
C ALA A 55 2.90 -3.96 11.46
N THR A 56 3.98 -4.70 11.24
CA THR A 56 4.78 -4.57 10.01
C THR A 56 4.38 -5.70 9.07
N VAL A 57 4.01 -5.37 7.84
CA VAL A 57 3.64 -6.33 6.80
C VAL A 57 4.74 -6.36 5.75
N GLU A 58 5.35 -7.53 5.55
CA GLU A 58 6.36 -7.75 4.52
C GLU A 58 5.87 -8.82 3.55
N PHE A 59 5.94 -8.53 2.25
CA PHE A 59 5.57 -9.46 1.20
C PHE A 59 6.42 -9.26 -0.06
N GLU A 60 6.51 -10.29 -0.88
CA GLU A 60 7.21 -10.24 -2.17
C GLU A 60 6.19 -10.02 -3.29
N TYR A 61 6.42 -8.99 -4.11
CA TYR A 61 5.59 -8.63 -5.25
C TYR A 61 6.46 -8.56 -6.52
N ASP A 62 6.20 -9.43 -7.49
CA ASP A 62 6.96 -9.52 -8.76
C ASP A 62 8.50 -9.57 -8.56
N GLY A 63 8.97 -10.20 -7.48
CA GLY A 63 10.39 -10.26 -7.13
C GLY A 63 10.94 -9.01 -6.42
N HIS A 64 10.09 -8.05 -6.08
CA HIS A 64 10.41 -6.91 -5.22
C HIS A 64 9.92 -7.17 -3.79
N SER A 65 10.77 -6.87 -2.80
CA SER A 65 10.37 -6.95 -1.38
C SER A 65 9.68 -5.66 -0.96
N VAL A 66 8.41 -5.75 -0.58
CA VAL A 66 7.60 -4.63 -0.08
C VAL A 66 7.44 -4.78 1.42
N VAL A 67 7.78 -3.73 2.15
CA VAL A 67 7.63 -3.63 3.60
C VAL A 67 6.74 -2.43 3.90
N VAL A 68 5.68 -2.68 4.66
CA VAL A 68 4.76 -1.67 5.16
C VAL A 68 4.90 -1.66 6.66
N ASP A 69 5.35 -0.54 7.21
CA ASP A 69 5.49 -0.39 8.66
C ASP A 69 4.22 0.19 9.29
N GLY A 70 4.00 -0.20 10.56
CA GLY A 70 2.93 0.27 11.45
C GLY A 70 2.73 1.79 11.51
N ASP A 71 3.79 2.55 11.21
CA ASP A 71 3.79 4.02 11.15
C ASP A 71 3.27 4.59 9.81
N GLY A 72 2.94 3.73 8.84
CA GLY A 72 2.54 4.11 7.49
C GLY A 72 3.70 4.23 6.50
N THR A 73 4.91 3.83 6.89
CA THR A 73 6.08 3.89 6.01
C THR A 73 6.10 2.69 5.07
N VAL A 74 6.06 2.93 3.75
CA VAL A 74 6.23 1.90 2.73
C VAL A 74 7.67 1.91 2.20
N THR A 75 8.31 0.74 2.14
CA THR A 75 9.66 0.55 1.62
C THR A 75 9.65 -0.58 0.60
N VAL A 76 10.16 -0.32 -0.60
CA VAL A 76 10.26 -1.33 -1.66
C VAL A 76 11.74 -1.52 -2.01
N ASP A 77 12.24 -2.75 -1.94
CA ASP A 77 13.65 -3.10 -2.17
C ASP A 77 14.67 -2.28 -1.33
N GLY A 78 14.23 -1.74 -0.19
CA GLY A 78 15.05 -0.85 0.64
C GLY A 78 15.15 0.59 0.13
N ALA A 79 14.47 0.94 -0.97
CA ALA A 79 14.23 2.32 -1.39
C ALA A 79 12.97 2.85 -0.66
N GLY A 80 13.15 3.36 0.55
CA GLY A 80 12.11 4.09 1.26
C GLY A 80 12.05 5.55 0.76
N GLY A 81 10.95 5.95 0.15
CA GLY A 81 10.65 7.36 -0.13
C GLY A 81 10.20 8.05 1.15
N VAL A 82 10.84 9.16 1.49
CA VAL A 82 10.55 9.98 2.69
C VAL A 82 9.56 11.09 2.41
#